data_AF-A0AA36HKW2-F1
#
_entry.id   AF-A0AA36HKW2-F1
#
_cell.length_a   1.000
_cell.length_b   1.000
_cell.length_c   1.000
_cell.angle_alpha   90.00
_cell.angle_beta   90.00
_cell.angle_gamma   90.00
#
_symmetry.space_group_name_H-M   'P 1'
#
loop_
_entity.id
_entity.type
_entity.pdbx_description
1 polymer ?
#
loop_
_entity_poly.entity_id
_entity_poly.type
_entity_poly.pdbx_seq_one_letter_code
_entity_poly.pdbx_strand_id
1 'polypeptide(L)'
;MEKSGEMGMEVQIADGLASAFGGLGLNKAFFRNWFAHMNLPDDEMRDIANPWNEMQLHVSYKCAEALSVLGLGVGLAVSRKPNRLRKAGRAAFLGALVGAGPVGVLMWSGKARSLNDEDIYDRAYRVRYNRNQIRIDNAYKASAQLGLVGGLLMTRSLSGTLADIGLVSVLGVLGSISYIAYAKPDKQSW
;
A
#
# COMPACT_ATOMS: atom_id res chain seq x y z
N MET A 1 -2.54 18.63 -21.97
CA MET A 1 -3.38 19.41 -21.03
C MET A 1 -4.24 18.53 -20.11
N GLU A 2 -4.01 17.21 -20.05
CA GLU A 2 -4.87 16.26 -19.33
C GLU A 2 -4.39 15.91 -17.91
N LYS A 3 -3.10 16.10 -17.60
CA LYS A 3 -2.47 15.81 -16.29
C LYS A 3 -2.96 16.69 -15.13
N SER A 4 -3.67 17.80 -15.37
CA SER A 4 -4.13 18.68 -14.28
C SER A 4 -5.43 18.18 -13.62
N GLY A 5 -6.23 17.36 -14.33
CA GLY A 5 -7.48 16.81 -13.80
C GLY A 5 -7.27 15.62 -12.87
N GLU A 6 -6.38 14.69 -13.25
CA GLU A 6 -6.07 13.48 -12.47
C GLU A 6 -5.40 13.81 -11.13
N MET A 7 -4.48 14.77 -11.13
CA MET A 7 -3.82 15.26 -9.92
C MET A 7 -4.83 15.86 -8.92
N GLY A 8 -5.89 16.50 -9.41
CA GLY A 8 -6.94 17.07 -8.57
C GLY A 8 -7.75 16.00 -7.82
N MET A 9 -8.03 14.87 -8.47
CA MET A 9 -8.81 13.79 -7.87
C MET A 9 -8.00 13.01 -6.82
N GLU A 10 -6.73 12.70 -7.08
CA GLU A 10 -5.87 12.02 -6.10
C GLU A 10 -5.64 12.87 -4.85
N VAL A 11 -5.46 14.18 -5.02
CA VAL A 11 -5.34 15.12 -3.91
C VAL A 11 -6.64 15.23 -3.11
N GLN A 12 -7.80 15.24 -3.78
CA GLN A 12 -9.09 15.21 -3.10
C GLN A 12 -9.30 13.92 -2.28
N ILE A 13 -8.88 12.76 -2.82
CA ILE A 13 -8.95 11.50 -2.08
C ILE A 13 -7.99 11.52 -0.90
N ALA A 14 -6.75 11.99 -1.09
CA ALA A 14 -5.77 12.13 -0.01
C ALA A 14 -6.28 13.06 1.11
N ASP A 15 -6.89 14.19 0.75
CA ASP A 15 -7.49 15.14 1.71
C ASP A 15 -8.72 14.56 2.40
N GLY A 16 -9.53 13.77 1.69
CA GLY A 16 -10.65 13.02 2.25
C GLY A 16 -10.20 11.96 3.25
N LEU A 17 -9.13 11.21 2.93
CA LEU A 17 -8.52 10.24 3.84
C LEU A 17 -7.92 10.94 5.07
N ALA A 18 -7.19 12.04 4.88
CA ALA A 18 -6.69 12.83 6.00
C ALA A 18 -7.80 13.34 6.91
N SER A 19 -8.96 13.69 6.34
CA SER A 19 -10.14 14.10 7.11
C SER A 19 -10.77 12.92 7.86
N ALA A 20 -10.93 11.76 7.22
CA ALA A 20 -11.48 10.56 7.82
C ALA A 20 -10.59 9.99 8.93
N PHE A 21 -9.27 10.11 8.78
CA PHE A 21 -8.28 9.65 9.74
C PHE A 21 -7.72 10.77 10.62
N GLY A 22 -8.31 11.97 10.58
CA GLY A 22 -7.88 13.12 11.39
C GLY A 22 -7.95 12.84 12.89
N GLY A 23 -8.89 12.00 13.33
CA GLY A 23 -8.98 11.53 14.71
C GLY A 23 -7.81 10.64 15.17
N LEU A 24 -7.01 10.12 14.23
CA LEU A 24 -5.76 9.40 14.50
C LEU A 24 -4.53 10.33 14.43
N GLY A 25 -4.70 11.63 14.25
CA GLY A 25 -3.58 12.59 14.13
C GLY A 25 -2.74 12.41 12.86
N LEU A 26 -3.29 11.76 11.83
CA LEU A 26 -2.65 11.67 10.50
C LEU A 26 -2.93 12.96 9.72
N ASN A 27 -1.87 13.61 9.22
CA ASN A 27 -2.00 14.90 8.53
C ASN A 27 -2.15 14.75 7.01
N LYS A 28 -2.55 15.85 6.35
CA LYS A 28 -2.72 15.90 4.90
C LYS A 28 -1.40 15.64 4.16
N ALA A 29 -0.28 16.15 4.69
CA ALA A 29 1.04 15.95 4.11
C ALA A 29 1.38 14.45 4.01
N PHE A 30 1.11 13.67 5.06
CA PHE A 30 1.28 12.22 5.03
C PHE A 30 0.49 11.57 3.89
N PHE A 31 -0.82 11.82 3.80
CA PHE A 31 -1.64 11.22 2.74
C PHE A 31 -1.31 11.77 1.36
N ARG A 32 -0.93 13.03 1.20
CA ARG A 32 -0.53 13.58 -0.11
C ARG A 32 0.78 13.00 -0.61
N ASN A 33 1.74 12.74 0.29
CA ASN A 33 2.98 12.05 -0.05
C ASN A 33 2.72 10.56 -0.35
N TRP A 34 2.06 9.88 0.59
CA TRP A 34 1.88 8.43 0.55
C TRP A 34 0.79 7.96 -0.42
N PHE A 35 -0.26 8.74 -0.61
CA PHE A 35 -1.39 8.42 -1.50
C PHE A 35 -1.29 9.05 -2.90
N ALA A 36 -0.89 10.33 -2.99
CA ALA A 36 -0.95 11.13 -4.22
C ALA A 36 0.43 11.46 -4.84
N HIS A 37 1.54 10.94 -4.27
CA HIS A 37 2.90 11.11 -4.80
C HIS A 37 3.33 12.54 -5.04
N MET A 38 2.77 13.44 -4.25
CA MET A 38 3.18 14.83 -4.33
C MET A 38 4.60 14.95 -3.80
N ASN A 39 5.45 15.62 -4.59
CA ASN A 39 6.70 16.16 -4.09
C ASN A 39 6.34 17.34 -3.17
N LEU A 40 6.10 17.01 -1.90
CA LEU A 40 5.92 18.01 -0.87
C LEU A 40 7.26 18.68 -0.57
N PRO A 41 7.26 19.98 -0.23
CA PRO A 41 8.46 20.66 0.19
C PRO A 41 8.98 20.08 1.52
N ASP A 42 10.28 20.22 1.77
CA ASP A 42 10.97 19.54 2.87
C ASP A 42 10.45 19.93 4.26
N ASP A 43 9.92 21.14 4.40
CA ASP A 43 9.24 21.62 5.60
C ASP A 43 7.95 20.84 5.87
N GLU A 44 7.10 20.62 4.86
CA GLU A 44 5.90 19.78 4.97
C GLU A 44 6.25 18.29 5.22
N MET A 45 7.36 17.82 4.64
CA MET A 45 7.85 16.45 4.85
C MET A 45 8.32 16.20 6.29
N ARG A 46 8.81 17.23 6.98
CA ARG A 46 9.23 17.19 8.40
C ARG A 46 8.07 17.32 9.38
N ASP A 47 6.95 17.89 8.95
CA ASP A 47 5.76 17.99 9.80
C ASP A 47 5.08 16.63 9.96
N ILE A 48 5.48 15.88 11.00
CA ILE A 48 4.91 14.58 11.37
C ILE A 48 4.12 14.76 12.66
N ALA A 49 2.79 14.94 12.51
CA ALA A 49 1.90 15.19 13.64
C ALA A 49 1.76 13.98 14.59
N ASN A 50 1.75 12.75 14.06
CA ASN A 50 1.69 11.53 14.85
C ASN A 50 2.56 10.42 14.23
N PRO A 51 3.85 10.33 14.60
CA PRO A 51 4.77 9.38 13.99
C PRO A 51 4.42 7.92 14.33
N TRP A 52 3.80 7.67 15.49
CA TRP A 52 3.36 6.34 15.88
C TRP A 52 2.29 5.80 14.93
N ASN A 53 1.24 6.59 14.66
CA ASN A 53 0.14 6.17 13.81
C ASN A 53 0.54 6.09 12.34
N GLU A 54 1.42 6.99 11.87
CA GLU A 54 1.99 6.88 10.52
C GLU A 54 2.77 5.57 10.34
N MET A 55 3.60 5.23 11.32
CA MET A 55 4.35 3.99 11.28
C MET A 55 3.46 2.75 11.42
N GLN A 56 2.43 2.80 12.26
CA GLN A 56 1.44 1.72 12.35
C GLN A 56 0.78 1.47 10.99
N LEU A 57 0.37 2.54 10.32
CA LEU A 57 -0.31 2.43 9.03
C LEU A 57 0.65 1.94 7.93
N HIS A 58 1.88 2.47 7.89
CA HIS A 58 2.92 2.01 6.98
C HIS A 58 3.22 0.51 7.17
N VAL A 59 3.49 0.07 8.40
CA VAL A 59 3.81 -1.34 8.70
C VAL A 59 2.63 -2.24 8.34
N SER A 60 1.40 -1.86 8.71
CA SER A 60 0.21 -2.58 8.29
C SER A 60 0.11 -2.73 6.79
N TYR A 61 0.43 -1.68 6.03
CA TYR A 61 0.41 -1.74 4.57
C TYR A 61 1.47 -2.70 4.01
N LYS A 62 2.71 -2.62 4.50
CA LYS A 62 3.79 -3.54 4.08
C LYS A 62 3.47 -5.00 4.44
N CYS A 63 2.83 -5.23 5.59
CA CYS A 63 2.35 -6.55 5.96
C CYS A 63 1.24 -7.04 5.01
N ALA A 64 0.32 -6.15 4.60
CA ALA A 64 -0.73 -6.48 3.63
C ALA A 64 -0.12 -6.93 2.29
N GLU A 65 0.86 -6.18 1.77
CA GLU A 65 1.58 -6.55 0.55
C GLU A 65 2.28 -7.90 0.70
N ALA A 66 3.11 -8.06 1.74
CA ALA A 66 3.88 -9.28 1.94
C ALA A 66 2.97 -10.51 2.07
N LEU A 67 1.92 -10.42 2.88
CA LEU A 67 0.98 -11.52 3.08
C LEU A 67 0.05 -11.73 1.88
N SER A 68 -0.17 -10.73 1.03
CA SER A 68 -0.88 -10.96 -0.25
C SER A 68 -0.07 -11.84 -1.20
N VAL A 69 1.23 -11.61 -1.29
CA VAL A 69 2.15 -12.43 -2.10
C VAL A 69 2.22 -13.86 -1.53
N LEU A 70 2.36 -13.99 -0.20
CA LEU A 70 2.36 -15.30 0.45
C LEU A 70 1.01 -16.01 0.28
N GLY A 71 -0.10 -15.29 0.41
CA GLY A 71 -1.46 -15.82 0.21
C GLY A 71 -1.65 -16.35 -1.20
N LEU A 72 -1.14 -15.64 -2.22
CA LEU A 72 -1.13 -16.13 -3.61
C LEU A 72 -0.34 -17.45 -3.71
N GLY A 73 0.87 -17.48 -3.16
CA GLY A 73 1.74 -18.66 -3.17
C GLY A 73 1.10 -19.88 -2.51
N VAL A 74 0.57 -19.72 -1.29
CA VAL A 74 -0.16 -20.77 -0.56
C VAL A 74 -1.39 -21.22 -1.34
N GLY A 75 -2.17 -20.27 -1.86
CA GLY A 75 -3.36 -20.58 -2.64
C GLY A 75 -3.06 -21.36 -3.91
N LEU A 76 -1.95 -21.04 -4.60
CA LEU A 76 -1.44 -21.82 -5.73
C LEU A 76 -0.96 -23.20 -5.28
N ALA A 77 -0.21 -23.33 -4.19
CA ALA A 77 0.35 -24.60 -3.73
C ALA A 77 -0.76 -25.61 -3.32
N VAL A 78 -1.81 -25.13 -2.66
CA VAL A 78 -2.87 -25.99 -2.11
C VAL A 78 -3.98 -26.29 -3.13
N SER A 79 -4.21 -25.40 -4.10
CA SER A 79 -5.32 -25.57 -5.04
C SER A 79 -4.97 -26.47 -6.24
N ARG A 80 -5.56 -27.67 -6.31
CA ARG A 80 -5.43 -28.63 -7.43
C ARG A 80 -6.61 -28.66 -8.41
N LYS A 81 -7.59 -27.77 -8.26
CA LYS A 81 -8.87 -27.78 -9.00
C LYS A 81 -8.89 -26.78 -10.18
N PRO A 82 -9.84 -26.91 -11.14
CA PRO A 82 -9.93 -26.07 -12.36
C PRO A 82 -10.09 -24.55 -12.17
N ASN A 83 -10.07 -24.02 -10.94
CA ASN A 83 -10.14 -22.58 -10.63
C ASN A 83 -8.98 -22.14 -9.73
N ARG A 84 -7.78 -22.71 -9.95
CA ARG A 84 -6.58 -22.52 -9.12
C ARG A 84 -6.22 -21.04 -8.95
N LEU A 85 -6.16 -20.28 -10.04
CA LEU A 85 -5.82 -18.85 -10.01
C LEU A 85 -6.84 -18.05 -9.20
N ARG A 86 -8.13 -18.35 -9.34
CA ARG A 86 -9.19 -17.66 -8.62
C ARG A 86 -9.14 -17.92 -7.12
N LYS A 87 -8.88 -19.16 -6.72
CA LYS A 87 -8.66 -19.51 -5.31
C LYS A 87 -7.41 -18.84 -4.74
N ALA A 88 -6.34 -18.80 -5.54
CA ALA A 88 -5.11 -18.14 -5.16
C ALA A 88 -5.29 -16.63 -5.00
N GLY A 89 -6.00 -15.96 -5.90
CA GLY A 89 -6.34 -14.54 -5.77
C GLY A 89 -7.15 -14.24 -4.50
N ARG A 90 -8.11 -15.11 -4.15
CA ARG A 90 -8.84 -14.97 -2.86
C ARG A 90 -7.93 -15.15 -1.66
N ALA A 91 -7.03 -16.13 -1.71
CA ALA A 91 -6.05 -16.34 -0.64
C ALA A 91 -5.08 -15.15 -0.52
N ALA A 92 -4.70 -14.53 -1.64
CA ALA A 92 -3.93 -13.29 -1.66
C ALA A 92 -4.68 -12.14 -0.98
N PHE A 93 -5.97 -11.95 -1.32
CA PHE A 93 -6.80 -10.94 -0.67
C PHE A 93 -6.96 -11.18 0.85
N LEU A 94 -7.21 -12.42 1.26
CA LEU A 94 -7.29 -12.78 2.69
C LEU A 94 -5.95 -12.57 3.40
N GLY A 95 -4.83 -12.91 2.75
CA GLY A 95 -3.49 -12.61 3.24
C GLY A 95 -3.29 -11.12 3.45
N ALA A 96 -3.72 -10.29 2.50
CA ALA A 96 -3.67 -8.83 2.63
C ALA A 96 -4.46 -8.32 3.83
N LEU A 97 -5.67 -8.84 4.08
CA LEU A 97 -6.47 -8.46 5.26
C LEU A 97 -5.81 -8.86 6.58
N VAL A 98 -5.28 -10.08 6.66
CA VAL A 98 -4.52 -10.55 7.83
C VAL A 98 -3.28 -9.69 8.04
N GLY A 99 -2.64 -9.25 6.96
CA GLY A 99 -1.45 -8.39 6.98
C GLY A 99 -1.77 -6.99 7.47
N ALA A 100 -2.77 -6.34 6.88
CA ALA A 100 -3.20 -4.99 7.24
C ALA A 100 -3.72 -4.89 8.68
N GLY A 101 -4.47 -5.90 9.12
CA GLY A 101 -5.07 -5.95 10.45
C GLY A 101 -4.13 -6.53 11.50
N PRO A 102 -4.35 -7.77 11.95
CA PRO A 102 -3.72 -8.31 13.15
C PRO A 102 -2.19 -8.36 13.04
N VAL A 103 -1.63 -8.77 11.91
CA VAL A 103 -0.16 -8.90 11.78
C VAL A 103 0.51 -7.53 11.80
N GLY A 104 0.01 -6.57 11.03
CA GLY A 104 0.52 -5.20 11.00
C GLY A 104 0.47 -4.51 12.36
N VAL A 105 -0.66 -4.62 13.06
CA VAL A 105 -0.85 -4.06 14.41
C VAL A 105 0.14 -4.67 15.39
N LEU A 106 0.27 -6.00 15.41
CA LEU A 106 1.18 -6.69 16.32
C LEU A 106 2.65 -6.44 15.99
N MET A 107 3.01 -6.37 14.71
CA MET A 107 4.39 -6.13 14.28
C MET A 107 4.87 -4.74 14.69
N TRP A 108 4.06 -3.70 14.45
CA TRP A 108 4.43 -2.35 14.87
C TRP A 108 4.38 -2.19 16.39
N SER A 109 3.27 -2.57 17.02
CA SER A 109 3.12 -2.46 18.48
C SER A 109 4.21 -3.23 19.23
N GLY A 110 4.63 -4.39 18.70
CA GLY A 110 5.72 -5.18 19.26
C GLY A 110 7.08 -4.47 19.10
N LYS A 111 7.39 -3.96 17.90
CA LYS A 111 8.67 -3.28 17.65
C LYS A 111 8.78 -1.97 18.43
N ALA A 112 7.71 -1.20 18.45
CA ALA A 112 7.75 0.16 18.93
C ALA A 112 7.80 0.26 20.47
N ARG A 113 7.53 -0.84 21.19
CA ARG A 113 7.87 -0.98 22.63
C ARG A 113 9.36 -0.87 22.94
N SER A 114 10.23 -1.07 21.96
CA SER A 114 11.69 -1.03 22.12
C SER A 114 12.34 0.27 21.65
N LEU A 115 11.52 1.24 21.22
CA LEU A 115 11.99 2.46 20.58
C LEU A 115 11.61 3.68 21.42
N ASN A 116 12.47 4.69 21.42
CA ASN A 116 12.15 6.00 21.98
C ASN A 116 11.38 6.83 20.95
N ASP A 117 10.72 7.91 21.39
CA ASP A 117 9.92 8.77 20.51
C ASP A 117 10.74 9.36 19.36
N GLU A 118 12.01 9.71 19.61
CA GLU A 118 12.95 10.19 18.58
C GLU A 118 13.22 9.12 17.51
N ASP A 119 13.39 7.86 17.91
CA ASP A 119 13.60 6.74 16.97
C ASP A 119 12.37 6.49 16.11
N ILE A 120 11.17 6.67 16.69
CA ILE A 120 9.89 6.49 16.01
C ILE A 120 9.69 7.62 14.99
N TYR A 121 10.01 8.86 15.38
CA TYR A 121 9.98 10.01 14.49
C TYR A 121 10.99 9.85 13.34
N ASP A 122 12.24 9.49 13.61
CA ASP A 122 13.28 9.26 12.59
C ASP A 122 12.87 8.15 11.60
N ARG A 123 12.21 7.10 12.08
CA ARG A 123 11.63 6.06 11.20
C ARG A 123 10.52 6.61 10.32
N ALA A 124 9.55 7.33 10.89
CA ALA A 124 8.46 7.94 10.13
C ALA A 124 9.00 8.91 9.05
N TYR A 125 9.99 9.72 9.42
CA TYR A 125 10.70 10.61 8.51
C TYR A 125 11.35 9.83 7.36
N ARG A 126 12.17 8.82 7.63
CA ARG A 126 12.82 8.02 6.57
C ARG A 126 11.82 7.36 5.61
N VAL A 127 10.68 6.89 6.12
CA VAL A 127 9.64 6.26 5.28
C VAL A 127 9.08 7.27 4.28
N ARG A 128 8.80 8.52 4.71
CA ARG A 128 8.31 9.59 3.83
C ARG A 128 9.26 9.88 2.66
N TYR A 129 10.57 9.76 2.87
CA TYR A 129 11.60 9.98 1.86
C TYR A 129 11.91 8.73 1.01
N ASN A 130 11.42 7.55 1.38
CA ASN A 130 11.71 6.32 0.64
C ASN A 130 10.83 6.19 -0.61
N ARG A 131 11.25 6.83 -1.70
CA ARG A 131 10.51 6.85 -2.97
C ARG A 131 10.33 5.48 -3.61
N ASN A 132 11.29 4.56 -3.44
CA ASN A 132 11.16 3.21 -4.01
C ASN A 132 10.06 2.41 -3.28
N GLN A 133 9.94 2.55 -1.96
CA GLN A 133 8.83 1.93 -1.23
C GLN A 133 7.50 2.52 -1.68
N ILE A 134 7.42 3.85 -1.78
CA ILE A 134 6.22 4.54 -2.23
C ILE A 134 5.78 4.07 -3.64
N ARG A 135 6.72 3.88 -4.58
CA ARG A 135 6.42 3.34 -5.93
C ARG A 135 5.80 1.94 -5.88
N ILE A 136 6.30 1.07 -4.99
CA ILE A 136 5.76 -0.29 -4.82
C ILE A 136 4.36 -0.22 -4.21
N ASP A 137 4.20 0.58 -3.15
CA ASP A 137 2.91 0.78 -2.48
C ASP A 137 1.85 1.27 -3.48
N ASN A 138 2.24 2.11 -4.44
CA ASN A 138 1.34 2.57 -5.51
C ASN A 138 0.96 1.54 -6.51
N ALA A 139 1.94 0.78 -6.99
CA ALA A 139 1.66 -0.29 -7.91
C ALA A 139 0.67 -1.27 -7.25
N TYR A 140 0.85 -1.57 -5.97
CA TYR A 140 -0.10 -2.37 -5.20
C TYR A 140 -1.50 -1.72 -5.11
N LYS A 141 -1.62 -0.43 -4.74
CA LYS A 141 -2.91 0.31 -4.71
C LYS A 141 -3.60 0.36 -6.07
N ALA A 142 -2.90 0.84 -7.09
CA ALA A 142 -3.43 1.01 -8.44
C ALA A 142 -3.85 -0.33 -9.02
N SER A 143 -3.05 -1.37 -8.84
CA SER A 143 -3.42 -2.72 -9.27
C SER A 143 -4.59 -3.30 -8.46
N ALA A 144 -4.71 -3.01 -7.17
CA ALA A 144 -5.89 -3.40 -6.38
C ALA A 144 -7.17 -2.70 -6.89
N GLN A 145 -7.09 -1.41 -7.25
CA GLN A 145 -8.20 -0.67 -7.87
C GLN A 145 -8.57 -1.25 -9.24
N LEU A 146 -7.58 -1.56 -10.08
CA LEU A 146 -7.81 -2.23 -11.36
C LEU A 146 -8.45 -3.62 -11.17
N GLY A 147 -8.02 -4.37 -10.14
CA GLY A 147 -8.64 -5.65 -9.78
C GLY A 147 -10.08 -5.49 -9.31
N LEU A 148 -10.41 -4.43 -8.57
CA LEU A 148 -11.78 -4.10 -8.17
C LEU A 148 -12.65 -3.80 -9.39
N VAL A 149 -12.19 -2.90 -10.26
CA VAL A 149 -12.92 -2.52 -11.50
C VAL A 149 -13.12 -3.74 -12.39
N GLY A 150 -12.06 -4.51 -12.65
CA GLY A 150 -12.13 -5.74 -13.44
C GLY A 150 -13.08 -6.78 -12.83
N GLY A 151 -13.05 -6.96 -11.51
CA GLY A 151 -13.92 -7.88 -10.79
C GLY A 151 -15.40 -7.52 -10.84
N LEU A 152 -15.71 -6.23 -10.67
CA LEU A 152 -17.07 -5.70 -10.78
C LEU A 152 -17.62 -5.83 -12.19
N LEU A 153 -16.82 -5.52 -13.21
CA LEU A 153 -17.26 -5.54 -14.62
C LEU A 153 -17.40 -6.97 -15.16
N MET A 154 -16.40 -7.81 -14.91
CA MET A 154 -16.27 -9.12 -15.55
C MET A 154 -16.94 -10.23 -14.73
N THR A 155 -16.68 -10.28 -13.42
CA THR A 155 -17.10 -11.43 -12.63
C THR A 155 -18.47 -11.26 -11.98
N ARG A 156 -18.83 -10.03 -11.62
CA ARG A 156 -20.15 -9.70 -11.04
C ARG A 156 -20.52 -10.53 -9.80
N SER A 157 -19.53 -11.05 -9.09
CA SER A 157 -19.71 -11.73 -7.81
C SER A 157 -18.69 -11.21 -6.80
N LEU A 158 -19.09 -11.14 -5.52
CA LEU A 158 -18.21 -10.68 -4.45
C LEU A 158 -16.95 -11.57 -4.36
N SER A 159 -17.15 -12.88 -4.30
CA SER A 159 -16.04 -13.84 -4.29
C SER A 159 -15.11 -13.69 -5.49
N GLY A 160 -15.67 -13.34 -6.65
CA GLY A 160 -14.93 -13.10 -7.87
C GLY A 160 -14.07 -11.86 -7.79
N THR A 161 -14.71 -10.77 -7.38
CA THR A 161 -14.08 -9.45 -7.22
C THR A 161 -12.95 -9.49 -6.22
N LEU A 162 -13.13 -10.16 -5.07
CA LEU A 162 -12.06 -10.33 -4.08
C LEU A 162 -10.88 -11.13 -4.64
N ALA A 163 -11.15 -12.12 -5.50
CA ALA A 163 -10.09 -12.88 -6.16
C ALA A 163 -9.28 -11.98 -7.10
N ASP A 164 -9.97 -11.15 -7.86
CA ASP A 164 -9.37 -10.31 -8.89
C ASP A 164 -8.58 -9.17 -8.25
N ILE A 165 -9.08 -8.55 -7.16
CA ILE A 165 -8.32 -7.60 -6.33
C ILE A 165 -7.00 -8.24 -5.87
N GLY A 166 -7.07 -9.40 -5.21
CA GLY A 166 -5.89 -10.04 -4.65
C GLY A 166 -4.89 -10.53 -5.69
N LEU A 167 -5.37 -11.00 -6.86
CA LEU A 167 -4.48 -11.43 -7.94
C LEU A 167 -3.78 -10.23 -8.59
N VAL A 168 -4.54 -9.22 -8.97
CA VAL A 168 -4.01 -8.07 -9.72
C VAL A 168 -3.09 -7.24 -8.83
N SER A 169 -3.40 -7.07 -7.55
CA SER A 169 -2.55 -6.35 -6.61
C SER A 169 -1.16 -7.00 -6.46
N VAL A 170 -1.08 -8.34 -6.38
CA VAL A 170 0.20 -9.06 -6.36
C VAL A 170 0.97 -8.88 -7.67
N LEU A 171 0.28 -8.90 -8.82
CA LEU A 171 0.94 -8.60 -10.11
C LEU A 171 1.52 -7.18 -10.15
N GLY A 172 0.83 -6.21 -9.56
CA GLY A 172 1.34 -4.84 -9.40
C GLY A 172 2.64 -4.79 -8.59
N VAL A 173 2.67 -5.48 -7.45
CA VAL A 173 3.88 -5.59 -6.61
C VAL A 173 5.03 -6.21 -7.40
N LEU A 174 4.81 -7.39 -8.00
CA LEU A 174 5.86 -8.08 -8.76
C LEU A 174 6.35 -7.24 -9.95
N GLY A 175 5.43 -6.62 -10.69
CA GLY A 175 5.76 -5.74 -11.82
C GLY A 175 6.59 -4.53 -11.39
N SER A 176 6.24 -3.88 -10.28
CA SER A 176 7.00 -2.74 -9.75
C SER A 176 8.39 -3.13 -9.26
N ILE A 177 8.53 -4.27 -8.59
CA ILE A 177 9.83 -4.81 -8.16
C ILE A 177 10.69 -5.12 -9.39
N SER A 178 10.12 -5.80 -10.39
CA SER A 178 10.82 -6.10 -11.65
C SER A 178 11.24 -4.83 -12.37
N TYR A 179 10.37 -3.81 -12.43
CA TYR A 179 10.69 -2.52 -13.02
C TYR A 179 11.83 -1.83 -12.28
N ILE A 180 11.79 -1.75 -10.94
CA ILE A 180 12.85 -1.11 -10.15
C ILE A 180 14.19 -1.86 -10.32
N ALA A 181 14.16 -3.19 -10.32
CA ALA A 181 15.35 -4.01 -10.51
C ALA A 181 15.96 -3.86 -11.91
N TYR A 182 15.11 -3.77 -12.94
CA TYR A 182 15.53 -3.66 -14.34
C TYR A 182 15.97 -2.24 -14.71
N ALA A 183 15.16 -1.24 -14.36
CA ALA A 183 15.35 0.14 -14.80
C ALA A 183 16.57 0.82 -14.16
N LYS A 184 17.21 0.20 -13.14
CA LYS A 184 18.28 0.79 -12.31
C LYS A 184 18.09 2.30 -12.17
N PRO A 185 16.93 2.76 -11.66
CA PRO A 185 16.54 4.16 -11.76
C PRO A 185 17.67 5.00 -11.19
N ASP A 186 18.13 5.96 -11.99
CA ASP A 186 19.21 6.86 -11.63
C ASP A 186 18.92 7.41 -10.24
N LYS A 187 19.92 7.34 -9.35
CA LYS A 187 19.78 7.84 -7.96
C LYS A 187 19.46 9.35 -7.91
N GLN A 188 19.49 10.02 -9.06
CA GLN A 188 19.43 11.48 -9.22
C GLN A 188 18.46 11.98 -10.30
N SER A 189 17.76 11.13 -11.05
CA SER A 189 16.77 11.59 -12.03
C SER A 189 15.38 11.59 -11.38
N TRP A 190 14.96 12.80 -11.02
CA TRP A 190 13.67 13.15 -10.47
C TRP A 190 12.60 13.20 -11.56
#